data_AF-A0A2V6KYD0-F1
#
_entry.id   AF-A0A2V6KYD0-F1
#
_cell.length_a   1.000
_cell.length_b   1.000
_cell.length_c   1.000
_cell.angle_alpha   90.00
_cell.angle_beta   90.00
_cell.angle_gamma   90.00
#
_symmetry.space_group_name_H-M   'P 1'
#
loop_
_entity.id
_entity.type
_entity.pdbx_description
1 polymer ?
#
loop_
_entity_poly.entity_id
_entity_poly.type
_entity_poly.pdbx_seq_one_letter_code
_entity_poly.pdbx_strand_id
1 'polypeptide(L)'
;DFAGVVRDTQRNLDLFTFVTEHTDREELSWSLQQFRPYVLMMNTRAKASIFLGQGKFGEAMAEIERGRDAITNFFLHSNFPELASKNSEIAFLDEWLEEVKAKRPLSKLEIMQREMETAIASELYERAAELRDAINLLKTQKPAESSRGSRE
;
A
#
# COMPACT_ATOMS: atom_id res chain seq x y z
N ASP A 1 9.63 -12.76 -13.12
CA ASP A 1 8.43 -11.92 -13.33
C ASP A 1 7.61 -11.90 -12.05
N PHE A 2 7.07 -10.75 -11.67
CA PHE A 2 6.25 -10.58 -10.46
C PHE A 2 4.98 -11.42 -10.50
N ALA A 3 4.36 -11.63 -11.67
CA ALA A 3 3.17 -12.48 -11.77
C ALA A 3 3.44 -13.93 -11.34
N GLY A 4 4.63 -14.46 -11.64
CA GLY A 4 5.08 -15.76 -11.15
C GLY A 4 5.17 -15.79 -9.62
N VAL A 5 5.84 -14.79 -9.03
CA VAL A 5 5.98 -14.67 -7.58
C VAL A 5 4.63 -14.59 -6.87
N VAL A 6 3.66 -13.84 -7.42
CA VAL A 6 2.31 -13.75 -6.84
C VAL A 6 1.64 -15.13 -6.81
N ARG A 7 1.68 -15.89 -7.91
CA ARG A 7 1.08 -17.23 -7.97
C ARG A 7 1.75 -18.19 -6.99
N ASP A 8 3.07 -18.21 -6.94
CA ASP A 8 3.83 -19.13 -6.09
C ASP A 8 3.61 -18.84 -4.62
N THR A 9 3.67 -17.56 -4.23
CA THR A 9 3.43 -17.15 -2.85
C THR A 9 1.97 -17.33 -2.44
N GLN A 10 1.00 -17.06 -3.31
CA GLN A 10 -0.41 -17.33 -3.02
C GLN A 10 -0.65 -18.82 -2.77
N ARG A 11 -0.12 -19.69 -3.64
CA ARG A 11 -0.21 -21.15 -3.46
C ARG A 11 0.39 -21.61 -2.12
N ASN A 12 1.51 -21.02 -1.70
CA ASN A 12 2.11 -21.31 -0.39
C ASN A 12 1.21 -20.87 0.77
N LEU A 13 0.58 -19.69 0.67
CA LEU A 13 -0.36 -19.22 1.70
C LEU A 13 -1.59 -20.13 1.79
N ASP A 14 -2.12 -20.56 0.65
CA ASP A 14 -3.25 -21.50 0.57
C ASP A 14 -2.87 -22.85 1.19
N LEU A 15 -1.64 -23.34 0.94
CA LEU A 15 -1.11 -24.54 1.59
C LEU A 15 -1.02 -24.39 3.11
N PHE A 16 -0.54 -23.24 3.60
CA PHE A 16 -0.47 -22.99 5.04
C PHE A 16 -1.85 -23.00 5.67
N THR A 17 -2.84 -22.36 5.04
CA THR A 17 -4.24 -22.39 5.48
C THR A 17 -4.77 -23.82 5.51
N PHE A 18 -4.58 -24.57 4.42
CA PHE A 18 -5.04 -25.95 4.29
C PHE A 18 -4.50 -26.85 5.40
N VAL A 19 -3.19 -26.78 5.68
CA VAL A 19 -2.58 -27.59 6.74
C VAL A 19 -3.16 -27.24 8.10
N THR A 20 -3.31 -25.95 8.40
CA THR A 20 -3.87 -25.50 9.69
C THR A 20 -5.33 -25.91 9.88
N GLU A 21 -6.13 -25.95 8.81
CA GLU A 21 -7.53 -26.38 8.86
C GLU A 21 -7.71 -27.90 9.01
N HIS A 22 -6.72 -28.70 8.64
CA HIS A 22 -6.85 -30.17 8.55
C HIS A 22 -5.87 -30.95 9.45
N THR A 23 -5.09 -30.26 10.29
CA THR A 23 -4.16 -30.91 11.24
C THR A 23 -4.58 -30.64 12.68
N ASP A 24 -4.69 -31.71 13.47
CA ASP A 24 -4.86 -31.60 14.92
C ASP A 24 -3.51 -31.42 15.65
N ARG A 25 -2.40 -31.40 14.90
CA ARG A 25 -1.03 -31.28 15.43
C ARG A 25 -0.54 -29.85 15.37
N GLU A 26 -0.65 -29.13 16.48
CA GLU A 26 -0.23 -27.73 16.60
C GLU A 26 1.24 -27.50 16.22
N GLU A 27 2.16 -28.37 16.64
CA GLU A 27 3.59 -28.26 16.32
C GLU A 27 3.85 -28.30 14.80
N LEU A 28 3.13 -29.17 14.09
CA LEU A 28 3.25 -29.29 12.63
C LEU A 28 2.69 -28.04 11.94
N SER A 29 1.53 -27.56 12.39
CA SER A 29 0.94 -26.31 11.91
C SER A 29 1.93 -25.14 12.11
N TRP A 30 2.50 -25.00 13.31
CA TRP A 30 3.44 -23.94 13.63
C TRP A 30 4.73 -23.98 12.80
N SER A 31 5.26 -25.17 12.54
CA SER A 31 6.48 -25.35 11.73
C SER A 31 6.38 -24.75 10.32
N LEU A 32 5.15 -24.64 9.78
CA LEU A 32 4.87 -23.99 8.50
C LEU A 32 4.43 -22.53 8.69
N GLN A 33 3.58 -22.26 9.67
CA GLN A 33 3.02 -20.92 9.91
C GLN A 33 4.09 -19.88 10.27
N GLN A 34 5.23 -20.28 10.84
CA GLN A 34 6.37 -19.37 11.09
C GLN A 34 6.88 -18.67 9.82
N PHE A 35 6.66 -19.25 8.62
CA PHE A 35 7.06 -18.65 7.34
C PHE A 35 5.99 -17.73 6.73
N ARG A 36 4.76 -17.72 7.27
CA ARG A 36 3.64 -16.94 6.72
C ARG A 36 3.95 -15.44 6.63
N PRO A 37 4.56 -14.77 7.63
CA PRO A 37 4.92 -13.34 7.53
C PRO A 37 5.79 -13.04 6.29
N TYR A 38 6.83 -13.84 6.08
CA TYR A 38 7.74 -13.69 4.94
C TYR A 38 7.03 -13.89 3.61
N VAL A 39 6.20 -14.93 3.49
CA VAL A 39 5.46 -15.21 2.24
C VAL A 39 4.42 -14.13 1.96
N LEU A 40 3.73 -13.61 2.98
CA LEU A 40 2.81 -12.48 2.85
C LEU A 40 3.53 -11.24 2.34
N MET A 41 4.69 -10.91 2.92
CA MET A 41 5.50 -9.77 2.50
C MET A 41 5.96 -9.93 1.05
N MET A 42 6.40 -11.12 0.63
CA MET A 42 6.79 -11.38 -0.76
C MET A 42 5.63 -11.31 -1.74
N ASN A 43 4.47 -11.83 -1.37
CA ASN A 43 3.25 -11.71 -2.16
C ASN A 43 2.86 -10.24 -2.36
N THR A 44 2.85 -9.48 -1.25
CA THR A 44 2.56 -8.04 -1.22
C THR A 44 3.53 -7.27 -2.10
N ARG A 45 4.84 -7.51 -1.95
CA ARG A 45 5.88 -6.87 -2.75
C ARG A 45 5.68 -7.10 -4.24
N ALA A 46 5.37 -8.33 -4.63
CA ALA A 46 5.14 -8.65 -6.03
C ALA A 46 3.88 -7.96 -6.59
N LYS A 47 2.76 -7.99 -5.86
CA LYS A 47 1.51 -7.33 -6.28
C LYS A 47 1.68 -5.81 -6.38
N ALA A 48 2.25 -5.17 -5.37
CA ALA A 48 2.50 -3.74 -5.38
C ALA A 48 3.49 -3.34 -6.49
N SER A 49 4.51 -4.15 -6.77
CA SER A 49 5.45 -3.88 -7.89
C SER A 49 4.77 -3.92 -9.26
N ILE A 50 3.75 -4.77 -9.45
CA ILE A 50 2.93 -4.78 -10.68
C ILE A 50 2.16 -3.46 -10.81
N PHE A 51 1.55 -2.96 -9.73
CA PHE A 51 0.86 -1.67 -9.75
C PHE A 51 1.82 -0.50 -10.01
N LEU A 52 3.00 -0.51 -9.37
CA LEU A 52 4.03 0.50 -9.61
C LEU A 52 4.50 0.52 -11.07
N GLY A 53 4.68 -0.66 -11.68
CA GLY A 53 5.00 -0.78 -13.11
C GLY A 53 3.91 -0.23 -14.03
N GLN A 54 2.66 -0.12 -13.54
CA GLN A 54 1.53 0.48 -14.25
C GLN A 54 1.30 1.96 -13.90
N GLY A 55 2.16 2.57 -13.07
CA GLY A 55 1.97 3.95 -12.57
C GLY A 55 0.82 4.09 -11.56
N LYS A 56 0.30 2.99 -11.05
CA LYS A 56 -0.82 2.89 -10.11
C LYS A 56 -0.35 2.98 -8.67
N PHE A 57 0.21 4.14 -8.30
CA PHE A 57 0.79 4.35 -6.97
C PHE A 57 -0.24 4.22 -5.84
N GLY A 58 -1.49 4.65 -6.07
CA GLY A 58 -2.58 4.51 -5.11
C GLY A 58 -2.89 3.04 -4.79
N GLU A 59 -3.08 2.22 -5.83
CA GLU A 59 -3.30 0.78 -5.64
C GLU A 59 -2.08 0.07 -5.04
N ALA A 60 -0.86 0.50 -5.40
CA ALA A 60 0.36 -0.05 -4.81
C ALA A 60 0.46 0.20 -3.30
N MET A 61 0.22 1.44 -2.85
CA MET A 61 0.23 1.79 -1.43
C MET A 61 -0.84 1.01 -0.65
N ALA A 62 -2.06 0.96 -1.18
CA ALA A 62 -3.14 0.21 -0.55
C ALA A 62 -2.83 -1.30 -0.45
N GLU A 63 -2.12 -1.87 -1.43
CA GLU A 63 -1.66 -3.26 -1.35
C GLU A 63 -0.60 -3.46 -0.27
N ILE A 64 0.35 -2.53 -0.13
CA ILE A 64 1.39 -2.57 0.91
C ILE A 64 0.76 -2.52 2.31
N GLU A 65 -0.18 -1.59 2.52
CA GLU A 65 -0.93 -1.46 3.78
C GLU A 65 -1.72 -2.74 4.10
N ARG A 66 -2.43 -3.31 3.12
CA ARG A 66 -3.14 -4.60 3.28
C ARG A 66 -2.19 -5.73 3.68
N GLY A 67 -1.03 -5.82 3.05
CA GLY A 67 -0.03 -6.84 3.36
C GLY A 67 0.50 -6.72 4.79
N ARG A 68 0.82 -5.49 5.20
CA ARG A 68 1.25 -5.18 6.57
C ARG A 68 0.19 -5.54 7.60
N ASP A 69 -1.06 -5.18 7.34
CA ASP A 69 -2.18 -5.49 8.24
C ASP A 69 -2.43 -7.00 8.31
N ALA A 70 -2.25 -7.73 7.22
CA ALA A 70 -2.36 -9.19 7.22
C ALA A 70 -1.28 -9.85 8.10
N ILE A 71 -0.04 -9.36 8.05
CA ILE A 71 1.05 -9.86 8.91
C ILE A 71 0.78 -9.50 10.38
N THR A 72 0.34 -8.26 10.63
CA THR A 72 -0.01 -7.81 11.98
C THR A 72 -1.13 -8.66 12.58
N ASN A 73 -2.21 -8.87 11.82
CA ASN A 73 -3.32 -9.72 12.21
C ASN A 73 -2.90 -11.17 12.46
N PHE A 74 -1.99 -11.71 11.65
CA PHE A 74 -1.45 -13.05 11.88
C PHE A 74 -0.80 -13.16 13.26
N PHE A 75 0.03 -12.20 13.67
CA PHE A 75 0.66 -12.24 15.00
C PHE A 75 -0.34 -11.98 16.13
N LEU A 76 -1.30 -11.06 15.96
CA LEU A 76 -2.33 -10.79 16.98
C LEU A 76 -3.18 -12.01 17.33
N HIS A 77 -3.43 -12.89 16.35
CA HIS A 77 -4.18 -14.14 16.54
C HIS A 77 -3.26 -15.35 16.82
N SER A 78 -1.95 -15.13 16.95
CA SER A 78 -0.97 -16.17 17.28
C SER A 78 -0.68 -16.20 18.78
N ASN A 79 0.04 -17.23 19.24
CA ASN A 79 0.52 -17.33 20.62
C ASN A 79 1.62 -16.30 20.97
N PHE A 80 2.08 -15.49 20.00
CA PHE A 80 3.21 -14.58 20.14
C PHE A 80 2.91 -13.16 19.59
N PRO A 81 1.90 -12.46 20.11
CA PRO A 81 1.51 -11.12 19.64
C PRO A 81 2.63 -10.08 19.79
N GLU A 82 3.54 -10.26 20.75
CA GLU A 82 4.70 -9.39 20.97
C GLU A 82 5.69 -9.38 19.79
N LEU A 83 5.69 -10.44 18.98
CA LEU A 83 6.56 -10.53 17.79
C LEU A 83 6.10 -9.60 16.67
N ALA A 84 4.85 -9.17 16.64
CA ALA A 84 4.33 -8.23 15.64
C ALA A 84 5.16 -6.94 15.58
N SER A 85 5.47 -6.35 16.75
CA SER A 85 6.23 -5.10 16.85
C SER A 85 7.72 -5.24 16.49
N LYS A 86 8.24 -6.47 16.49
CA LYS A 86 9.65 -6.78 16.21
C LYS A 86 9.84 -7.45 14.85
N ASN A 87 8.76 -7.61 14.08
CA ASN A 87 8.78 -8.36 12.86
C ASN A 87 9.47 -7.55 11.73
N SER A 88 10.50 -8.14 11.13
CA SER A 88 11.28 -7.53 10.04
C SER A 88 10.45 -7.25 8.79
N GLU A 89 9.44 -8.07 8.52
CA GLU A 89 8.61 -7.91 7.33
C GLU A 89 7.65 -6.72 7.45
N ILE A 90 7.06 -6.49 8.64
CA ILE A 90 6.26 -5.29 8.92
C ILE A 90 7.14 -4.04 8.78
N ALA A 91 8.32 -4.02 9.40
CA ALA A 91 9.25 -2.89 9.30
C ALA A 91 9.65 -2.60 7.84
N PHE A 92 9.92 -3.64 7.05
CA PHE A 92 10.21 -3.51 5.63
C PHE A 92 9.04 -2.91 4.84
N LEU A 93 7.81 -3.38 5.07
CA LEU A 93 6.63 -2.85 4.38
C LEU A 93 6.34 -1.39 4.76
N ASP A 94 6.57 -1.01 6.03
CA ASP A 94 6.45 0.38 6.49
C ASP A 94 7.49 1.29 5.80
N GLU A 95 8.76 0.89 5.78
CA GLU A 95 9.81 1.64 5.08
C GLU A 95 9.51 1.77 3.58
N TRP A 96 9.10 0.66 2.96
CA TRP A 96 8.80 0.64 1.53
C TRP A 96 7.55 1.47 1.18
N LEU A 97 6.55 1.52 2.06
CA LEU A 97 5.38 2.37 1.89
C LEU A 97 5.79 3.85 1.83
N GLU A 98 6.67 4.29 2.73
CA GLU A 98 7.18 5.67 2.74
C GLU A 98 8.01 5.98 1.49
N GLU A 99 8.82 5.04 1.01
CA GLU A 99 9.51 5.20 -0.27
C GLU A 99 8.55 5.35 -1.45
N VAL A 100 7.50 4.54 -1.51
CA VAL A 100 6.50 4.61 -2.59
C VAL A 100 5.73 5.92 -2.54
N LYS A 101 5.39 6.40 -1.34
CA LYS A 101 4.79 7.74 -1.14
C LYS A 101 5.71 8.84 -1.65
N ALA A 102 7.00 8.77 -1.33
CA ALA A 102 7.99 9.77 -1.75
C ALA A 102 8.23 9.76 -3.27
N LYS A 103 8.17 8.58 -3.92
CA LYS A 103 8.35 8.42 -5.37
C LYS A 103 7.09 8.73 -6.17
N ARG A 104 5.93 8.90 -5.53
CA ARG A 104 4.67 9.21 -6.21
C ARG A 104 4.78 10.55 -6.94
N PRO A 105 4.53 10.60 -8.26
CA PRO A 105 4.45 11.87 -8.98
C PRO A 105 3.30 12.69 -8.40
N LEU A 106 3.63 13.88 -7.91
CA LEU A 106 2.65 14.83 -7.39
C LEU A 106 1.63 15.14 -8.48
N SER A 107 0.34 15.07 -8.15
CA SER A 107 -0.69 15.53 -9.06
C SER A 107 -0.53 17.03 -9.34
N LYS A 108 -1.03 17.50 -10.49
CA LYS A 108 -1.02 18.93 -10.83
C LYS A 108 -1.54 19.81 -9.69
N LEU A 109 -2.56 19.33 -8.97
CA LEU A 109 -3.12 20.03 -7.81
C LEU A 109 -2.12 20.10 -6.66
N GLU A 110 -1.50 18.98 -6.28
CA GLU A 110 -0.48 18.94 -5.22
C GLU A 110 0.76 19.78 -5.57
N ILE A 111 1.17 19.82 -6.83
CA ILE A 111 2.24 20.70 -7.32
C ILE A 111 1.85 22.16 -7.10
N MET A 112 0.67 22.58 -7.56
CA MET A 112 0.19 23.95 -7.40
C MET A 112 0.04 24.34 -5.93
N GLN A 113 -0.37 23.41 -5.07
CA GLN A 113 -0.49 23.62 -3.62
C GLN A 113 0.89 23.85 -2.97
N ARG A 114 1.89 23.06 -3.35
CA ARG A 114 3.27 23.23 -2.87
C ARG A 114 3.91 24.52 -3.39
N GLU A 115 3.65 24.88 -4.65
CA GLU A 115 4.06 26.17 -5.21
C GLU A 115 3.41 27.34 -4.46
N MET A 116 2.13 27.21 -4.08
CA MET A 116 1.43 28.23 -3.30
C MET A 116 2.05 28.39 -1.91
N GLU A 117 2.34 27.30 -1.21
CA GLU A 117 3.04 27.34 0.08
C GLU A 117 4.44 27.96 -0.03
N THR A 118 5.18 27.63 -1.09
CA THR A 118 6.49 28.22 -1.38
C THR A 118 6.38 29.71 -1.66
N ALA A 119 5.36 30.14 -2.39
CA ALA A 119 5.09 31.54 -2.67
C ALA A 119 4.74 32.32 -1.39
N ILE A 120 3.94 31.72 -0.49
CA ILE A 120 3.64 32.31 0.83
C ILE A 120 4.93 32.46 1.66
N ALA A 121 5.75 31.41 1.72
CA ALA A 121 7.02 31.44 2.47
C ALA A 121 8.02 32.45 1.90
N SER A 122 7.93 32.75 0.60
CA SER A 122 8.78 33.72 -0.10
C SER A 122 8.17 35.13 -0.17
N GLU A 123 7.07 35.38 0.56
CA GLU A 123 6.31 36.64 0.56
C GLU A 123 5.78 37.08 -0.82
N LEU A 124 5.68 36.14 -1.77
CA LEU A 124 5.09 36.34 -3.10
C LEU A 124 3.57 36.18 -3.04
N TYR A 125 2.91 37.07 -2.28
CA TYR A 125 1.48 36.97 -1.98
C TYR A 125 0.57 37.04 -3.21
N GLU A 126 0.96 37.81 -4.23
CA GLU A 126 0.23 37.88 -5.51
C GLU A 126 0.24 36.51 -6.21
N ARG A 127 1.41 35.88 -6.30
CA ARG A 127 1.55 34.54 -6.89
C ARG A 127 0.80 33.48 -6.08
N ALA A 128 0.82 33.58 -4.75
CA ALA A 128 0.04 32.71 -3.89
C ALA A 128 -1.48 32.85 -4.11
N ALA A 129 -1.97 34.08 -4.33
CA ALA A 129 -3.37 34.33 -4.63
C ALA A 129 -3.79 33.74 -5.99
N GLU A 130 -2.99 33.93 -7.04
CA GLU A 130 -3.23 33.32 -8.36
C GLU A 130 -3.31 31.79 -8.29
N LEU A 131 -2.37 31.17 -7.57
CA LEU A 131 -2.33 29.72 -7.39
C LEU A 131 -3.56 29.23 -6.60
N ARG A 132 -4.00 29.97 -5.57
CA ARG A 132 -5.19 29.66 -4.80
C ARG A 132 -6.45 29.66 -5.66
N ASP A 133 -6.62 30.67 -6.51
CA ASP A 133 -7.79 30.76 -7.40
C ASP A 133 -7.77 29.66 -8.48
N ALA A 134 -6.60 29.37 -9.04
CA ALA A 134 -6.43 28.29 -10.01
C ALA A 134 -6.68 26.90 -9.38
N ILE A 135 -6.29 26.68 -8.12
CA ILE A 135 -6.60 25.45 -7.37
C ILE A 135 -8.10 25.33 -7.14
N ASN A 136 -8.78 26.41 -6.75
CA ASN A 136 -10.23 26.40 -6.54
C ASN A 136 -10.99 26.07 -7.84
N LEU A 137 -10.61 26.67 -8.97
CA LEU A 137 -11.17 26.35 -10.29
C LEU A 137 -11.01 24.87 -10.66
N LEU A 138 -9.80 24.32 -10.47
CA LEU A 138 -9.52 22.89 -10.72
C LEU A 138 -10.34 21.95 -9.81
N LYS A 139 -10.52 22.32 -8.54
CA LYS A 139 -11.35 21.55 -7.60
C LYS A 139 -12.83 21.57 -7.97
N THR A 140 -13.34 22.68 -8.49
CA THR A 140 -14.73 22.84 -8.91
C THR A 140 -15.05 22.12 -10.22
N GLN A 141 -14.07 21.90 -11.10
CA GLN A 141 -14.28 21.17 -12.37
C GLN A 141 -14.25 19.64 -12.21
N LYS A 142 -13.46 19.11 -11.27
CA LYS A 142 -13.30 17.67 -11.02
C LYS A 142 -14.54 16.88 -10.52
N PRO A 143 -15.61 17.45 -9.92
CA PRO A 143 -16.75 16.66 -9.44
C PRO A 143 -17.67 16.14 -10.57
N ALA A 144 -17.55 16.66 -11.80
CA ALA A 144 -18.54 16.39 -12.86
C ALA A 144 -18.24 15.14 -13.72
N GLU A 145 -16.99 14.67 -13.77
CA GLU A 145 -16.60 13.57 -14.68
C GLU A 145 -16.77 12.16 -14.08
N SER A 146 -16.90 12.01 -12.76
CA SER A 146 -17.06 10.70 -12.11
C SER A 146 -18.51 10.18 -12.05
N SER A 147 -19.48 10.85 -12.70
CA SER A 147 -20.91 10.44 -12.69
C SER A 147 -21.48 9.99 -14.05
N ARG A 148 -20.65 9.90 -15.11
CA ARG A 148 -21.06 9.40 -16.43
C ARG A 148 -20.33 8.11 -16.80
N GLY A 149 -20.91 6.98 -16.42
CA GLY A 149 -20.52 5.62 -16.80
C GLY A 149 -20.82 4.68 -15.64
N SER A 150 -21.92 3.91 -15.60
CA SER A 150 -22.46 3.10 -16.67
C SER A 150 -23.96 2.85 -16.42
N ARG A 151 -24.80 3.35 -17.32
CA ARG A 151 -26.09 2.77 -17.65
C ARG A 151 -26.01 2.49 -19.14
N GLU A 152 -25.80 1.23 -19.48
CA GLU A 152 -26.18 0.58 -20.74
C GLU A 152 -26.01 -0.93 -20.55
#